data_AF-A0A6J8DU75-F1
#
_entry.id   AF-A0A6J8DU75-F1
#
_cell.length_a   1.000
_cell.length_b   1.000
_cell.length_c   1.000
_cell.angle_alpha   90.00
_cell.angle_beta   90.00
_cell.angle_gamma   90.00
#
_symmetry.space_group_name_H-M   'P 1'
#
loop_
_entity.id
_entity.type
_entity.pdbx_description
1 polymer ?
#
loop_
_entity_poly.entity_id
_entity_poly.type
_entity_poly.pdbx_seq_one_letter_code
_entity_poly.pdbx_strand_id
1 'polypeptide(L)'
;MAILLAQHMPSDTNRPKLVVQNGQLALQSAPNQSKIFSIEVWTTAFIIFTSIYCNLHPERFQELLKYMSIIRLGAKRCNNLGWKHYDEQFRLRKAIDPNGSWATVDSELWLIYINDSTENKNYNSGSTSVNMNTGSNLKCYAFNYEGNCFKQACFYKHVCIRCNAGHPIITCPF
;
A
#
# COMPACT_ATOMS: atom_id res chain seq x y z
N MET A 1 12.33 5.42 -30.23
CA MET A 1 11.84 6.77 -29.87
C MET A 1 10.63 6.66 -28.94
N ALA A 2 10.86 6.41 -27.64
CA ALA A 2 9.82 6.41 -26.59
C ALA A 2 10.39 6.92 -25.26
N ILE A 3 11.38 7.80 -25.33
CA ILE A 3 11.84 8.59 -24.19
C ILE A 3 11.15 9.94 -24.36
N LEU A 4 9.98 10.17 -23.76
CA LEU A 4 9.42 11.52 -23.58
C LEU A 4 8.19 11.59 -22.65
N LEU A 5 8.06 10.71 -21.65
CA LEU A 5 7.08 10.91 -20.56
C LEU A 5 7.65 10.58 -19.16
N ALA A 6 8.94 10.83 -18.96
CA ALA A 6 9.54 10.77 -17.63
C ALA A 6 10.47 11.97 -17.42
N GLN A 7 9.93 13.17 -17.56
CA GLN A 7 10.48 14.28 -16.79
C GLN A 7 9.94 14.14 -15.38
N HIS A 8 10.88 13.90 -14.49
CA HIS A 8 10.79 13.89 -13.03
C HIS A 8 9.93 15.07 -12.54
N MET A 9 8.62 14.87 -12.40
CA MET A 9 7.77 15.75 -11.60
C MET A 9 7.63 15.10 -10.22
N PRO A 10 8.13 15.72 -9.14
CA PRO A 10 7.67 15.35 -7.82
C PRO A 10 6.15 15.54 -7.80
N SER A 11 5.44 14.56 -7.26
CA SER A 11 3.98 14.55 -7.12
C SER A 11 3.50 15.65 -6.17
N ASP A 12 3.65 16.91 -6.54
CA ASP A 12 3.03 18.06 -5.88
C ASP A 12 1.65 18.27 -6.51
N THR A 13 0.69 17.43 -6.12
CA THR A 13 -0.71 17.49 -6.62
C THR A 13 -1.48 18.73 -6.14
N ASN A 14 -0.80 19.79 -5.71
CA ASN A 14 -1.39 20.99 -5.12
C ASN A 14 -0.60 22.28 -5.46
N ARG A 15 -0.06 22.42 -6.67
CA ARG A 15 0.38 23.74 -7.12
C ARG A 15 -0.81 24.49 -7.71
N PRO A 16 -1.32 25.55 -7.04
CA PRO A 16 -2.39 26.36 -7.61
C PRO A 16 -1.87 27.02 -8.89
N LYS A 17 -2.66 26.93 -9.96
CA LYS A 17 -2.34 27.55 -11.24
C LYS A 17 -2.64 29.04 -11.11
N LEU A 18 -1.62 29.89 -11.22
CA LEU A 18 -1.81 31.34 -11.29
C LEU A 18 -2.41 31.70 -12.66
N VAL A 19 -3.61 32.26 -12.65
CA VAL A 19 -4.33 32.69 -13.86
C VAL A 19 -4.68 34.16 -13.69
N VAL A 20 -4.40 34.98 -14.69
CA VAL A 20 -4.86 36.37 -14.71
C VAL A 20 -6.28 36.41 -15.27
N GLN A 21 -7.27 36.73 -14.43
CA GLN A 21 -8.64 36.94 -14.86
C GLN A 21 -9.02 38.40 -14.60
N ASN A 22 -9.48 39.11 -15.64
CA ASN A 22 -9.92 40.51 -15.56
C ASN A 22 -8.89 41.46 -14.93
N GLY A 23 -7.60 41.26 -15.20
CA GLY A 23 -6.51 42.09 -14.65
C GLY A 23 -6.14 41.79 -13.20
N GLN A 24 -6.72 40.76 -12.59
CA GLN A 24 -6.37 40.30 -11.25
C GLN A 24 -5.70 38.93 -11.30
N LEU A 25 -4.68 38.73 -10.47
CA LEU A 25 -4.01 37.44 -10.28
C LEU A 25 -4.91 36.54 -9.43
N ALA A 26 -5.47 35.48 -10.01
CA ALA A 26 -6.29 34.50 -9.33
C ALA A 26 -5.57 33.15 -9.23
N LEU A 27 -5.62 32.52 -8.06
CA LEU A 27 -5.17 31.15 -7.85
C LEU A 27 -6.33 30.22 -8.23
N GLN A 28 -6.23 29.56 -9.38
CA GLN A 28 -7.19 28.54 -9.75
C GLN A 28 -6.72 27.19 -9.21
N SER A 29 -7.52 26.58 -8.33
CA SER A 29 -7.35 25.17 -8.00
C SER A 29 -7.54 24.37 -9.29
N ALA A 30 -6.56 23.53 -9.63
CA ALA A 30 -6.70 22.65 -10.78
C ALA A 30 -7.99 21.83 -10.61
N PRO A 31 -8.73 21.53 -11.69
CA PRO A 31 -9.86 20.61 -11.61
C PRO A 31 -9.36 19.34 -10.93
N ASN A 32 -10.03 18.94 -9.85
CA ASN A 32 -9.65 17.77 -9.06
C ASN A 32 -9.38 16.62 -10.03
N GLN A 33 -8.11 16.23 -10.18
CA GLN A 33 -7.78 15.01 -10.91
C GLN A 33 -8.58 13.91 -10.24
N SER A 34 -9.48 13.28 -10.98
CA SER A 34 -10.36 12.23 -10.49
C SER A 34 -9.48 11.10 -9.99
N LYS A 35 -9.24 11.10 -8.67
CA LYS A 35 -8.39 10.10 -8.03
C LYS A 35 -9.08 8.75 -8.19
N ILE A 36 -8.38 7.80 -8.79
CA ILE A 36 -8.86 6.43 -8.93
C ILE A 36 -8.82 5.79 -7.53
N PHE A 37 -10.01 5.63 -6.93
CA PHE A 37 -10.20 5.02 -5.62
C PHE A 37 -11.04 3.74 -5.67
N SER A 38 -11.79 3.52 -6.74
CA SER A 38 -12.61 2.31 -6.91
C SER A 38 -12.01 1.40 -7.98
N ILE A 39 -12.15 0.09 -7.77
CA ILE A 39 -11.68 -0.93 -8.70
C ILE A 39 -12.44 -0.86 -10.04
N GLU A 40 -13.69 -0.41 -10.03
CA GLU A 40 -14.51 -0.20 -11.22
C GLU A 40 -13.97 0.96 -12.07
N VAL A 41 -13.65 2.09 -11.44
CA VAL A 41 -13.03 3.24 -12.14
C VAL A 41 -11.66 2.86 -12.71
N TRP A 42 -10.86 2.14 -11.92
CA TRP A 42 -9.57 1.61 -12.38
C TRP A 42 -9.73 0.66 -13.57
N THR A 43 -10.71 -0.25 -13.51
CA THR A 43 -11.01 -1.24 -14.56
C THR A 43 -11.34 -0.53 -15.87
N THR A 44 -12.23 0.47 -15.84
CA THR A 44 -12.59 1.25 -17.03
C THR A 44 -11.37 1.97 -17.60
N ALA A 45 -10.58 2.63 -16.75
CA ALA A 45 -9.35 3.29 -17.19
C ALA A 45 -8.32 2.30 -17.77
N PHE A 46 -8.20 1.11 -17.19
CA PHE A 46 -7.27 0.08 -17.63
C PHE A 46 -7.69 -0.53 -18.98
N ILE A 47 -8.99 -0.64 -19.26
CA ILE A 47 -9.49 -1.07 -20.58
C ILE A 47 -9.09 -0.05 -21.66
N ILE A 48 -9.23 1.25 -21.39
CA ILE A 48 -8.79 2.32 -22.31
C ILE A 48 -7.27 2.27 -22.52
N PHE A 49 -6.51 2.08 -21.43
CA PHE A 49 -5.07 1.88 -21.53
C PHE A 49 -4.72 0.67 -22.40
N THR A 50 -5.39 -0.46 -22.18
CA THR A 50 -5.17 -1.71 -22.92
C THR A 50 -5.47 -1.55 -24.40
N SER A 51 -6.56 -0.86 -24.76
CA SER A 51 -6.91 -0.63 -26.16
C SER A 51 -5.83 0.20 -26.87
N ILE A 52 -5.32 1.25 -26.24
CA ILE A 52 -4.25 2.08 -26.80
C ILE A 52 -2.93 1.28 -26.86
N TYR A 53 -2.55 0.61 -25.78
CA TYR A 53 -1.29 -0.14 -25.70
C TYR A 53 -1.22 -1.28 -26.72
N CYS A 54 -2.33 -2.00 -26.92
CA CYS A 54 -2.40 -3.12 -27.86
C CYS A 54 -2.39 -2.68 -29.34
N ASN A 55 -2.55 -1.38 -29.65
CA ASN A 55 -2.31 -0.90 -31.02
C ASN A 55 -0.83 -1.05 -31.42
N LEU A 56 0.09 -0.94 -30.45
CA LEU A 56 1.53 -1.06 -30.68
C LEU A 56 2.06 -2.46 -30.31
N HIS A 57 1.45 -3.11 -29.31
CA HIS A 57 1.88 -4.40 -28.77
C HIS A 57 0.72 -5.41 -28.71
N PRO A 58 0.16 -5.84 -29.85
CA PRO A 58 -0.98 -6.76 -29.87
C PRO A 58 -0.66 -8.12 -29.23
N GLU A 59 0.60 -8.55 -29.25
CA GLU A 59 1.08 -9.79 -28.62
C GLU A 59 0.93 -9.80 -27.10
N ARG A 60 0.80 -8.62 -26.48
CA ARG A 60 0.70 -8.46 -25.02
C ARG A 60 -0.74 -8.47 -24.50
N PHE A 61 -1.75 -8.56 -25.37
CA PHE A 61 -3.15 -8.46 -24.99
C PHE A 61 -3.56 -9.48 -23.92
N GLN A 62 -3.21 -10.75 -24.10
CA GLN A 62 -3.53 -11.81 -23.12
C GLN A 62 -2.85 -11.55 -21.77
N GLU A 63 -1.62 -11.04 -21.77
CA GLU A 63 -0.90 -10.72 -20.54
C GLU A 63 -1.55 -9.56 -19.80
N LEU A 64 -2.04 -8.55 -20.52
CA LEU A 64 -2.77 -7.41 -19.94
C LEU A 64 -4.13 -7.83 -19.36
N LEU A 65 -4.85 -8.74 -20.02
CA LEU A 65 -6.07 -9.33 -19.45
C LEU A 65 -5.77 -10.11 -18.17
N LYS A 66 -4.67 -10.88 -18.15
CA LYS A 66 -4.23 -11.58 -16.94
C LYS A 66 -3.88 -10.58 -15.83
N TYR A 67 -3.13 -9.54 -16.14
CA TYR A 67 -2.82 -8.45 -15.20
C TYR A 67 -4.08 -7.82 -14.62
N MET A 68 -5.05 -7.47 -15.45
CA MET A 68 -6.34 -6.95 -15.02
C MET A 68 -7.05 -7.89 -14.03
N SER A 69 -7.04 -9.19 -14.32
CA SER A 69 -7.60 -10.20 -13.41
C SER A 69 -6.87 -10.27 -12.06
N ILE A 70 -5.54 -10.11 -12.05
CA ILE A 70 -4.70 -10.12 -10.85
C ILE A 70 -5.04 -8.92 -9.96
N ILE A 71 -5.14 -7.72 -10.53
CA ILE A 71 -5.47 -6.51 -9.76
C ILE A 71 -6.88 -6.59 -9.19
N ARG A 72 -7.87 -7.04 -9.98
CA ARG A 72 -9.25 -7.23 -9.50
C ARG A 72 -9.34 -8.30 -8.40
N LEU A 73 -8.53 -9.36 -8.49
CA LEU A 73 -8.42 -10.34 -7.41
C LEU A 73 -7.80 -9.72 -6.15
N GLY A 74 -6.76 -8.90 -6.30
CA GLY A 74 -6.16 -8.14 -5.20
C GLY A 74 -7.20 -7.26 -4.51
N ALA A 75 -7.97 -6.49 -5.28
CA ALA A 75 -9.03 -5.62 -4.76
C ALA A 75 -10.17 -6.39 -4.05
N LYS A 76 -10.44 -7.64 -4.45
CA LYS A 76 -11.39 -8.52 -3.75
C LYS A 76 -10.82 -9.06 -2.42
N ARG A 77 -9.49 -9.20 -2.32
CA ARG A 77 -8.81 -9.78 -1.14
C ARG A 77 -8.49 -8.74 -0.07
N CYS A 78 -8.15 -7.52 -0.47
CA CYS A 78 -7.84 -6.45 0.47
C CYS A 78 -9.06 -5.54 0.68
N ASN A 79 -9.39 -5.24 1.93
CA ASN A 79 -10.45 -4.27 2.27
C ASN A 79 -9.96 -2.80 2.17
N ASN A 80 -8.69 -2.59 1.85
CA ASN A 80 -8.04 -1.28 1.73
C ASN A 80 -7.58 -1.02 0.28
N LEU A 81 -6.87 0.10 0.06
CA LEU A 81 -6.29 0.46 -1.24
C LEU A 81 -4.95 -0.26 -1.55
N GLY A 82 -4.66 -1.38 -0.90
CA GLY A 82 -3.44 -2.17 -1.15
C GLY A 82 -3.28 -2.59 -2.61
N TRP A 83 -4.37 -2.99 -3.25
CA TRP A 83 -4.41 -3.30 -4.69
C TRP A 83 -3.93 -2.15 -5.58
N LYS A 84 -4.22 -0.91 -5.18
CA LYS A 84 -3.81 0.29 -5.92
C LYS A 84 -2.31 0.52 -5.80
N HIS A 85 -1.77 0.40 -4.58
CA HIS A 85 -0.34 0.54 -4.37
C HIS A 85 0.46 -0.58 -5.05
N TYR A 86 -0.06 -1.81 -5.05
CA TYR A 86 0.50 -2.90 -5.85
C TYR A 86 0.55 -2.53 -7.34
N ASP A 87 -0.56 -2.05 -7.91
CA ASP A 87 -0.65 -1.66 -9.32
C ASP A 87 0.32 -0.52 -9.68
N GLU A 88 0.43 0.51 -8.84
CA GLU A 88 1.37 1.63 -9.03
C GLU A 88 2.82 1.12 -9.06
N GLN A 89 3.22 0.34 -8.06
CA GLN A 89 4.59 -0.19 -7.98
C GLN A 89 4.90 -1.19 -9.10
N PHE A 90 3.95 -2.03 -9.47
CA PHE A 90 4.11 -2.96 -10.58
C PHE A 90 4.33 -2.21 -11.90
N ARG A 91 3.54 -1.17 -12.17
CA ARG A 91 3.70 -0.36 -13.39
C ARG A 91 5.00 0.45 -13.40
N LEU A 92 5.49 0.89 -12.24
CA LEU A 92 6.83 1.49 -12.13
C LEU A 92 7.94 0.48 -12.44
N ARG A 93 7.87 -0.75 -11.91
CA ARG A 93 8.81 -1.83 -12.25
C ARG A 93 8.73 -2.16 -13.75
N LYS A 94 7.54 -2.18 -14.35
CA LYS A 94 7.35 -2.35 -15.81
C LYS A 94 7.94 -1.24 -16.66
N ALA A 95 7.93 0.00 -16.19
CA ALA A 95 8.56 1.10 -16.91
C ALA A 95 10.10 0.95 -16.94
N ILE A 96 10.68 0.32 -15.91
CA ILE A 96 12.12 0.01 -15.83
C ILE A 96 12.47 -1.20 -16.71
N ASP A 97 11.67 -2.26 -16.65
CA ASP A 97 11.81 -3.45 -17.50
C ASP A 97 10.53 -3.72 -18.31
N PRO A 98 10.43 -3.15 -19.54
CA PRO A 98 9.29 -3.35 -20.42
C PRO A 98 9.19 -4.77 -20.99
N ASN A 99 10.27 -5.56 -20.96
CA ASN A 99 10.28 -6.89 -21.57
C ASN A 99 9.60 -7.95 -20.71
N GLY A 100 9.57 -7.75 -19.38
CA GLY A 100 8.94 -8.66 -18.46
C GLY A 100 7.44 -8.89 -18.78
N SER A 101 6.91 -10.06 -18.42
CA SER A 101 5.50 -10.41 -18.69
C SER A 101 4.52 -9.68 -17.76
N TRP A 102 3.42 -9.14 -18.29
CA TRP A 102 2.34 -8.57 -17.47
C TRP A 102 1.55 -9.64 -16.70
N ALA A 103 1.63 -10.90 -17.13
CA ALA A 103 0.89 -12.02 -16.57
C ALA A 103 1.46 -12.58 -15.26
N THR A 104 2.70 -12.22 -14.91
CA THR A 104 3.39 -12.72 -13.73
C THR A 104 3.08 -11.86 -12.51
N VAL A 105 2.66 -12.50 -11.41
CA VAL A 105 2.48 -11.83 -10.12
C VAL A 105 3.85 -11.53 -9.52
N ASP A 106 4.07 -10.29 -9.12
CA ASP A 106 5.25 -9.91 -8.36
C ASP A 106 5.05 -10.34 -6.89
N SER A 107 5.74 -11.40 -6.48
CA SER A 107 5.51 -12.04 -5.19
C SER A 107 5.87 -11.12 -4.01
N GLU A 108 6.89 -10.27 -4.15
CA GLU A 108 7.29 -9.32 -3.11
C GLU A 108 6.24 -8.23 -2.95
N LEU A 109 5.85 -7.59 -4.05
CA LEU A 109 4.80 -6.56 -4.03
C LEU A 109 3.48 -7.15 -3.52
N TRP A 110 3.15 -8.38 -3.90
CA TRP A 110 1.93 -9.05 -3.48
C TRP A 110 1.91 -9.27 -1.97
N LEU A 111 3.02 -9.74 -1.39
CA LEU A 111 3.15 -9.92 0.06
C LEU A 111 3.04 -8.59 0.82
N ILE A 112 3.66 -7.53 0.28
CA ILE A 112 3.68 -6.20 0.92
C ILE A 112 2.29 -5.55 0.90
N TYR A 113 1.59 -5.60 -0.24
CA TYR A 113 0.40 -4.77 -0.45
C TYR A 113 -0.93 -5.51 -0.40
N ILE A 114 -0.97 -6.80 -0.74
CA ILE A 114 -2.23 -7.56 -0.83
C ILE A 114 -2.46 -8.43 0.42
N ASN A 115 -1.38 -8.99 0.98
CA ASN A 115 -1.48 -9.83 2.18
C ASN A 115 -1.40 -9.05 3.49
N ASP A 116 -1.15 -7.73 3.46
CA ASP A 116 -1.19 -6.91 4.68
C ASP A 116 -2.65 -6.64 5.07
N SER A 117 -3.29 -7.66 5.63
CA SER A 117 -4.58 -7.59 6.32
C SER A 117 -4.47 -6.92 7.69
N THR A 118 -3.32 -6.32 8.04
CA THR A 118 -3.21 -5.61 9.30
C THR A 118 -3.92 -4.26 9.18
N GLU A 119 -5.15 -4.22 9.72
CA GLU A 119 -5.72 -2.98 10.23
C GLU A 119 -4.61 -2.22 11.00
N ASN A 120 -4.37 -0.97 10.62
CA ASN A 120 -3.39 -0.04 11.17
C ASN A 120 -1.90 -0.28 10.84
N LYS A 121 -1.48 0.23 9.69
CA LYS A 121 -0.17 0.90 9.62
C LYS A 121 -0.35 2.31 9.07
N ASN A 122 -0.48 3.25 9.99
CA ASN A 122 -0.11 4.63 9.77
C ASN A 122 1.36 4.66 9.33
N TYR A 123 1.60 4.62 8.02
CA TYR A 123 2.89 4.96 7.45
C TYR A 123 3.04 6.48 7.49
N ASN A 124 3.24 7.00 8.70
CA ASN A 124 3.87 8.31 8.88
C ASN A 124 5.37 8.06 9.01
N SER A 125 6.03 8.14 7.86
CA SER A 125 7.45 8.44 7.77
C SER A 125 7.65 9.83 8.39
N GLY A 126 8.17 9.90 9.61
CA GLY A 126 8.53 11.17 10.22
C GLY A 126 8.66 11.13 11.73
N SER A 127 9.89 11.36 12.20
CA SER A 127 10.26 11.76 13.56
C SER A 127 10.05 10.75 14.70
N THR A 128 11.18 10.15 15.09
CA THR A 128 11.56 9.90 16.48
C THR A 128 11.07 11.00 17.42
N SER A 129 10.04 10.69 18.21
CA SER A 129 9.91 11.19 19.58
C SER A 129 9.18 10.12 20.39
N VAL A 130 9.97 9.28 21.05
CA VAL A 130 9.47 8.28 22.00
C VAL A 130 8.92 9.05 23.20
N ASN A 131 7.59 9.17 23.27
CA ASN A 131 6.91 9.65 24.48
C ASN A 131 6.74 8.45 25.43
N MET A 132 7.75 8.23 26.26
CA MET A 132 7.73 7.23 27.32
C MET A 132 6.90 7.75 28.49
N ASN A 133 5.59 7.43 28.59
CA ASN A 133 4.92 7.44 29.90
C ASN A 133 3.53 6.81 30.01
N THR A 134 3.23 5.74 29.28
CA THR A 134 2.04 4.92 29.58
C THR A 134 2.35 3.45 29.34
N GLY A 135 2.53 2.71 30.44
CA GLY A 135 2.80 1.27 30.41
C GLY A 135 1.82 0.58 29.46
N SER A 136 2.36 -0.07 28.43
CA SER A 136 1.50 -0.67 27.42
C SER A 136 0.57 -1.70 28.05
N ASN A 137 -0.71 -1.65 27.69
CA ASN A 137 -1.65 -2.73 27.99
C ASN A 137 -1.33 -4.05 27.24
N LEU A 138 -0.23 -4.05 26.48
CA LEU A 138 0.28 -5.17 25.71
C LEU A 138 0.90 -6.21 26.65
N LYS A 139 0.65 -7.48 26.35
CA LYS A 139 1.15 -8.61 27.14
C LYS A 139 2.54 -9.03 26.66
N CYS A 140 3.38 -9.47 27.58
CA CYS A 140 4.75 -9.89 27.29
C CYS A 140 4.78 -11.25 26.60
N TYR A 141 5.27 -11.31 25.37
CA TYR A 141 5.38 -12.57 24.62
C TYR A 141 6.47 -13.49 25.20
N ALA A 142 7.63 -12.95 25.58
CA ALA A 142 8.71 -13.74 26.19
C ALA A 142 8.23 -14.44 27.46
N PHE A 143 7.58 -13.71 28.38
CA PHE A 143 6.95 -14.31 29.56
C PHE A 143 5.98 -15.44 29.15
N ASN A 144 5.08 -15.18 28.20
CA ASN A 144 4.03 -16.12 27.84
C ASN A 144 4.54 -17.40 27.15
N TYR A 145 5.48 -17.29 26.22
CA TYR A 145 5.92 -18.41 25.37
C TYR A 145 7.24 -19.05 25.81
N GLU A 146 8.12 -18.31 26.47
CA GLU A 146 9.41 -18.82 26.98
C GLU A 146 9.34 -19.15 28.48
N GLY A 147 8.24 -18.80 29.15
CA GLY A 147 8.01 -19.06 30.58
C GLY A 147 8.73 -18.09 31.51
N ASN A 148 9.67 -17.29 31.01
CA ASN A 148 10.39 -16.29 31.79
C ASN A 148 10.67 -15.04 30.95
N CYS A 149 10.80 -13.88 31.59
CA CYS A 149 11.22 -12.64 30.93
C CYS A 149 12.45 -12.06 31.63
N PHE A 150 13.57 -11.98 30.92
CA PHE A 150 14.86 -11.52 31.47
C PHE A 150 14.99 -9.99 31.55
N LYS A 151 13.95 -9.23 31.19
CA LYS A 151 13.95 -7.76 31.27
C LYS A 151 13.62 -7.33 32.70
N GLN A 152 14.57 -6.71 33.40
CA GLN A 152 14.40 -6.26 34.79
C GLN A 152 13.23 -5.28 34.98
N ALA A 153 12.97 -4.42 33.99
CA ALA A 153 11.81 -3.53 33.94
C ALA A 153 11.04 -3.76 32.62
N CYS A 154 10.28 -4.85 32.54
CA CYS A 154 9.50 -5.15 31.35
C CYS A 154 8.35 -4.16 31.18
N PHE A 155 8.27 -3.51 30.02
CA PHE A 155 7.20 -2.58 29.66
C PHE A 155 5.84 -3.26 29.35
N TYR A 156 5.87 -4.58 29.21
CA TYR A 156 4.72 -5.41 28.87
C TYR A 156 4.21 -6.17 30.09
N LYS A 157 2.89 -6.38 30.19
CA LYS A 157 2.28 -7.06 31.34
C LYS A 157 2.65 -8.56 31.36
N HIS A 158 3.10 -9.05 32.51
CA HIS A 158 3.35 -10.47 32.77
C HIS A 158 2.06 -11.17 33.24
N VAL A 159 1.13 -11.31 32.29
CA VAL A 159 -0.14 -12.02 32.49
C VAL A 159 -0.40 -12.95 31.30
N CYS A 160 -1.16 -14.02 31.54
CA CYS A 160 -1.51 -15.00 30.53
C CYS A 160 -2.22 -14.35 29.34
N ILE A 161 -1.75 -14.64 28.12
CA ILE A 161 -2.40 -14.14 26.90
C ILE A 161 -3.81 -14.71 26.72
N ARG A 162 -4.09 -15.89 27.28
CA ARG A 162 -5.39 -16.56 27.18
C ARG A 162 -6.38 -16.12 28.28
N CYS A 163 -6.00 -16.20 29.55
CA CYS A 163 -6.93 -16.04 30.68
C CYS A 163 -6.65 -14.81 31.59
N ASN A 164 -5.67 -13.96 31.26
CA ASN A 164 -5.25 -12.78 32.06
C ASN A 164 -4.71 -13.09 33.48
N ALA A 165 -4.53 -14.35 33.87
CA ALA A 165 -3.98 -14.70 35.18
C ALA A 165 -2.45 -14.49 35.26
N GLY A 166 -1.89 -14.50 36.47
CA GLY A 166 -0.46 -14.31 36.77
C GLY A 166 0.45 -15.51 36.43
N HIS A 167 0.20 -16.17 35.30
CA HIS A 167 1.01 -17.28 34.79
C HIS A 167 1.22 -17.10 33.26
N PRO A 168 2.24 -17.73 32.66
CA PRO A 168 2.43 -17.71 31.21
C PRO A 168 1.49 -18.70 30.49
N ILE A 169 1.18 -18.49 29.20
CA ILE A 169 0.26 -19.39 28.46
C ILE A 169 0.73 -20.85 28.47
N ILE A 170 2.03 -21.11 28.49
CA ILE A 170 2.58 -22.47 28.55
C ILE A 170 2.19 -23.23 29.83
N THR A 171 1.77 -22.53 30.89
CA THR A 171 1.34 -23.12 32.17
C THR A 171 -0.15 -22.85 32.44
N CYS A 172 -0.91 -22.45 31.41
CA CYS A 172 -2.34 -22.17 31.55
C CYS A 172 -3.15 -23.46 31.58
N PRO A 173 -3.86 -23.79 32.68
CA PRO A 173 -4.77 -24.92 32.72
C PRO A 173 -6.07 -24.54 32.02
N PHE A 174 -6.16 -24.90 30.73
CA PHE A 174 -7.27 -24.69 29.79
C PHE A 174 -7.74 -23.23 29.59
#